data_AF-A0A9D0XML5-F1
#
_entry.id   AF-A0A9D0XML5-F1
#
_cell.length_a   1.000
_cell.length_b   1.000
_cell.length_c   1.000
_cell.angle_alpha   90.00
_cell.angle_beta   90.00
_cell.angle_gamma   90.00
#
_symmetry.space_group_name_H-M   'P 1'
#
loop_
_entity.id
_entity.type
_entity.pdbx_description
1 polymer ?
#
loop_
_entity_poly.entity_id
_entity_poly.type
_entity_poly.pdbx_seq_one_letter_code
_entity_poly.pdbx_strand_id
1 'polypeptide(L)'
;MEQIDLFYRFGVALAIGFLIGLQREYAHGGAGREIFAGERTLALMGLVGCIAAFVADLLNAPWAFLGIVLAIAALIIVAYFVGAWRRGEVGLTSETAALVTILTGALCYWGYITLALAIGVITIVLLSLKVEMDTFVRRITREDVRATLQFAVITAIVLPLLPNRTF
;
A
#
# COMPACT_ATOMS: atom_id res chain seq x y z
N MET A 1 -26.03 19.71 -2.14
CA MET A 1 -25.40 18.96 -1.04
C MET A 1 -25.29 19.91 0.13
N GLU A 2 -25.64 19.51 1.36
CA GLU A 2 -25.38 20.37 2.51
C GLU A 2 -23.86 20.52 2.69
N GLN A 3 -23.42 21.71 3.07
CA GLN A 3 -22.00 22.04 3.27
C GLN A 3 -21.34 21.12 4.33
N ILE A 4 -22.17 20.61 5.25
CA ILE A 4 -21.81 19.68 6.33
C ILE A 4 -21.44 18.30 5.78
N ASP A 5 -22.19 17.78 4.79
CA ASP A 5 -21.88 16.48 4.17
C ASP A 5 -20.55 16.50 3.43
N LEU A 6 -20.26 17.62 2.76
CA LEU A 6 -18.97 17.86 2.11
C LEU A 6 -17.83 17.85 3.13
N PHE A 7 -17.99 18.58 4.23
CA PHE A 7 -16.98 18.60 5.30
C PHE A 7 -16.73 17.20 5.87
N TYR A 8 -17.79 16.41 6.07
CA TYR A 8 -17.69 15.04 6.55
C TYR A 8 -16.94 14.13 5.56
N ARG A 9 -17.26 14.20 4.27
CA ARG A 9 -16.59 13.40 3.22
C ARG A 9 -15.10 13.72 3.11
N PHE A 10 -14.74 14.99 3.14
CA PHE A 10 -13.35 15.43 3.12
C PHE A 10 -12.60 15.02 4.39
N GLY A 11 -13.25 15.14 5.56
CA GLY A 11 -12.69 14.67 6.83
C GLY A 11 -12.42 13.16 6.83
N VAL A 12 -13.34 12.36 6.30
CA VAL A 12 -13.16 10.91 6.18
C VAL A 12 -12.06 10.54 5.19
N ALA A 13 -12.00 11.20 4.02
CA ALA A 13 -10.92 10.98 3.05
C ALA A 13 -9.54 11.26 3.65
N LEU A 14 -9.43 12.36 4.40
CA LEU A 14 -8.20 12.73 5.12
C LEU A 14 -7.87 11.68 6.19
N ALA A 15 -8.84 11.28 7.01
CA ALA A 15 -8.63 10.28 8.05
C ALA A 15 -8.16 8.93 7.47
N ILE A 16 -8.76 8.47 6.38
CA ILE A 16 -8.34 7.23 5.71
C ILE A 16 -6.90 7.36 5.17
N GLY A 17 -6.60 8.45 4.45
CA GLY A 17 -5.24 8.68 3.93
C GLY A 17 -4.19 8.79 5.04
N PHE A 18 -4.56 9.41 6.16
CA PHE A 18 -3.70 9.52 7.33
C PHE A 18 -3.47 8.16 8.00
N LEU A 19 -4.50 7.33 8.18
CA LEU A 19 -4.36 5.99 8.77
C LEU A 19 -3.49 5.06 7.91
N ILE A 20 -3.67 5.09 6.58
CA ILE A 20 -2.82 4.35 5.64
C ILE A 20 -1.37 4.84 5.75
N GLY A 21 -1.19 6.16 5.84
CA GLY A 21 0.10 6.80 6.00
C GLY A 21 0.82 6.44 7.31
N LEU A 22 0.10 6.44 8.43
CA LEU A 22 0.60 6.08 9.75
C LEU A 22 1.07 4.62 9.78
N GLN A 23 0.26 3.69 9.27
CA GLN A 23 0.64 2.28 9.19
C GLN A 23 1.92 2.11 8.37
N ARG A 24 2.02 2.85 7.27
CA ARG A 24 3.19 2.79 6.38
C ARG A 24 4.44 3.37 7.04
N GLU A 25 4.29 4.47 7.79
CA GLU A 25 5.38 5.08 8.54
C GLU A 25 5.86 4.14 9.64
N TYR A 26 4.95 3.53 10.39
CA TYR A 26 5.27 2.49 11.37
C TYR A 26 5.98 1.28 10.73
N ALA A 27 5.52 0.85 9.56
CA ALA A 27 6.05 -0.27 8.80
C ALA A 27 7.49 -0.07 8.29
N HIS A 28 7.88 1.17 7.95
CA HIS A 28 9.16 1.47 7.28
C HIS A 28 10.06 2.45 8.05
N GLY A 29 9.59 3.01 9.16
CA GLY A 29 10.24 4.06 9.98
C GLY A 29 11.35 3.58 10.91
N GLY A 30 12.04 2.48 10.56
CA GLY A 30 13.27 2.08 11.23
C GLY A 30 14.43 3.01 10.89
N ALA A 31 15.25 3.35 11.90
CA ALA A 31 16.37 4.29 11.81
C ALA A 31 17.21 4.12 10.53
N GLY A 32 17.14 5.11 9.63
CA GLY A 32 17.96 5.20 8.41
C GLY A 32 17.25 4.94 7.08
N ARG A 33 15.96 4.55 7.06
CA ARG A 33 15.18 4.42 5.82
C ARG A 33 14.27 5.62 5.60
N GLU A 34 14.62 6.48 4.66
CA GLU A 34 13.75 7.56 4.20
C GLU A 34 12.54 6.98 3.42
N ILE A 35 11.34 7.25 3.93
CA ILE A 35 10.09 6.69 3.41
C ILE A 35 9.61 7.54 2.23
N PHE A 36 9.37 6.91 1.09
CA PHE A 36 8.96 7.56 -0.16
C PHE A 36 7.57 8.25 -0.09
N ALA A 37 6.75 7.94 0.91
CA ALA A 37 5.53 8.66 1.25
C ALA A 37 5.23 8.41 2.73
N GLY A 38 5.44 9.44 3.56
CA GLY A 38 5.07 9.42 4.97
C GLY A 38 3.59 9.70 5.21
N GLU A 39 3.21 9.77 6.48
CA GLU A 39 1.82 10.00 6.91
C GLU A 39 1.19 11.26 6.29
N ARG A 40 1.97 12.35 6.20
CA ARG A 40 1.52 13.63 5.65
C ARG A 40 1.25 13.58 4.15
N THR A 41 2.11 12.92 3.38
CA THR A 41 1.96 12.83 1.92
C THR A 41 0.75 11.98 1.52
N LEU A 42 0.47 10.89 2.24
CA LEU A 42 -0.69 10.04 1.95
C LEU A 42 -2.01 10.70 2.38
N ALA A 43 -2.01 11.43 3.50
CA ALA A 43 -3.16 12.27 3.87
C ALA A 43 -3.47 13.31 2.78
N LEU A 44 -2.45 14.00 2.25
CA LEU A 44 -2.61 14.96 1.16
C LEU A 44 -3.07 14.29 -0.14
N MET A 45 -2.57 13.09 -0.47
CA MET A 45 -3.03 12.33 -1.64
C MET A 45 -4.52 11.97 -1.55
N GLY A 46 -5.00 11.57 -0.38
CA GLY A 46 -6.42 11.30 -0.15
C GLY A 46 -7.29 12.54 -0.37
N LEU A 47 -6.85 13.70 0.14
CA LEU A 47 -7.50 14.99 -0.12
C LEU A 47 -7.51 15.35 -1.60
N VAL A 48 -6.38 15.18 -2.29
CA VAL A 48 -6.27 15.46 -3.72
C VAL A 48 -7.26 14.60 -4.51
N GLY A 49 -7.42 13.32 -4.16
CA GLY A 49 -8.45 12.45 -4.79
C GLY A 49 -9.88 12.95 -4.56
N CYS A 50 -10.17 13.43 -3.35
CA CYS A 50 -11.47 14.01 -3.00
C CYS A 50 -11.74 15.31 -3.78
N ILE A 51 -10.73 16.18 -3.91
CA ILE A 51 -10.78 17.42 -4.69
C ILE A 51 -10.95 17.11 -6.19
N ALA A 52 -10.21 16.12 -6.70
CA ALA A 52 -10.30 15.70 -8.10
C ALA A 52 -11.72 15.24 -8.46
N ALA A 53 -12.36 14.47 -7.58
CA ALA A 53 -13.73 14.03 -7.75
C ALA A 53 -14.74 15.21 -7.67
N PHE A 54 -14.53 16.15 -6.74
CA PHE A 54 -15.35 17.37 -6.65
C PHE A 54 -15.26 18.23 -7.91
N VAL A 55 -14.05 18.46 -8.43
CA VAL A 55 -13.83 19.25 -9.65
C VAL A 55 -14.45 18.56 -10.88
N ALA A 56 -14.35 17.24 -10.98
CA ALA A 56 -14.94 16.49 -12.09
C ALA A 56 -16.47 16.58 -12.11
N ASP A 57 -17.09 16.55 -10.94
CA ASP A 57 -18.54 16.69 -10.76
C ASP A 57 -18.99 18.14 -11.08
N LEU A 58 -18.21 19.14 -10.66
CA LEU A 58 -18.48 20.55 -10.96
C LEU A 58 -18.43 20.87 -12.45
N LEU A 59 -17.54 20.20 -13.19
CA LEU A 59 -17.36 20.38 -14.64
C LEU A 59 -18.33 19.52 -15.47
N ASN A 60 -19.15 18.64 -14.87
CA ASN A 60 -19.98 17.64 -15.56
C ASN A 60 -19.21 16.83 -16.63
N ALA A 61 -17.90 16.67 -16.44
CA ALA A 61 -17.01 16.05 -17.40
C ALA A 61 -16.34 14.83 -16.75
N PRO A 62 -16.85 13.61 -16.95
CA PRO A 62 -16.26 12.38 -16.39
C PRO A 62 -14.78 12.19 -16.78
N TRP A 63 -14.39 12.79 -17.90
CA TRP A 63 -13.07 12.71 -18.51
C TRP A 63 -12.06 13.58 -17.74
N ALA A 64 -12.52 14.63 -17.05
CA ALA A 64 -11.69 15.49 -16.21
C ALA A 64 -11.13 14.72 -15.00
N PHE A 65 -11.93 13.82 -14.41
CA PHE A 65 -11.45 12.93 -13.35
C PHE A 65 -10.31 12.05 -13.84
N LEU A 66 -10.49 11.41 -15.00
CA LEU A 66 -9.46 10.56 -15.60
C LEU A 66 -8.17 11.35 -15.89
N GLY A 67 -8.31 12.59 -16.37
CA GLY A 67 -7.18 13.49 -16.61
C GLY A 67 -6.41 13.85 -15.33
N ILE A 68 -7.10 14.18 -14.24
CA ILE A 68 -6.46 14.50 -12.96
C ILE A 68 -5.78 13.26 -12.36
N VAL A 69 -6.46 12.11 -12.38
CA VAL A 69 -5.87 10.84 -11.91
C VAL A 69 -4.64 10.47 -12.74
N LEU A 70 -4.69 10.62 -14.07
CA LEU A 70 -3.54 10.39 -14.95
C LEU A 70 -2.39 11.37 -14.68
N ALA A 71 -2.68 12.64 -14.43
CA ALA A 71 -1.66 13.64 -14.08
C ALA A 71 -0.96 13.28 -12.76
N ILE A 72 -1.73 12.85 -11.75
CA ILE A 72 -1.15 12.43 -10.46
C ILE A 72 -0.40 11.11 -10.61
N ALA A 73 -0.92 10.15 -11.38
CA ALA A 73 -0.23 8.90 -11.68
C ALA A 73 1.10 9.17 -12.41
N ALA A 74 1.12 10.10 -13.36
CA ALA A 74 2.35 10.53 -14.04
C ALA A 74 3.34 11.15 -13.05
N LEU A 75 2.89 12.00 -12.10
CA LEU A 75 3.76 12.53 -11.04
C LEU A 75 4.32 11.43 -10.14
N ILE A 76 3.52 10.42 -9.79
CA ILE A 76 3.97 9.26 -9.01
C ILE A 76 5.03 8.48 -9.81
N ILE A 77 4.81 8.23 -11.10
CA ILE A 77 5.79 7.54 -11.97
C ILE A 77 7.09 8.35 -12.10
N VAL A 78 7.01 9.68 -12.23
CA VAL A 78 8.20 10.54 -12.26
C VAL A 78 8.94 10.47 -10.93
N ALA A 79 8.23 10.54 -9.81
CA ALA A 79 8.81 10.37 -8.50
C ALA A 79 9.47 8.98 -8.36
N TYR A 80 8.84 7.92 -8.88
CA TYR A 80 9.37 6.55 -8.88
C TYR A 80 10.74 6.53 -9.54
N PHE A 81 10.81 7.03 -10.77
CA PHE A 81 12.03 7.02 -11.57
C PHE A 81 13.14 7.82 -10.89
N VAL A 82 12.81 9.00 -10.35
CA VAL A 82 13.79 9.83 -9.63
C VAL A 82 14.27 9.15 -8.34
N GLY A 83 13.38 8.51 -7.59
CA GLY A 83 13.71 7.75 -6.39
C GLY A 83 14.55 6.50 -6.68
N ALA A 84 14.17 5.75 -7.72
CA ALA A 84 14.84 4.53 -8.16
C ALA A 84 16.25 4.83 -8.62
N TRP A 85 16.43 5.91 -9.39
CA TRP A 85 17.75 6.36 -9.84
C TRP A 85 18.66 6.75 -8.67
N ARG A 86 18.11 7.37 -7.61
CA ARG A 86 18.91 7.83 -6.48
C ARG A 86 19.25 6.75 -5.45
N ARG A 87 18.42 5.71 -5.27
CA ARG A 87 18.53 4.83 -4.09
C ARG A 87 18.36 3.33 -4.30
N GLY A 88 18.02 2.85 -5.50
CA GLY A 88 17.99 1.41 -5.82
C GLY A 88 16.92 0.56 -5.10
N GLU A 89 16.28 1.07 -4.04
CA GLU A 89 15.16 0.43 -3.35
C GLU A 89 13.91 1.33 -3.43
N VAL A 90 13.10 1.18 -4.48
CA VAL A 90 11.75 1.74 -4.51
C VAL A 90 10.77 0.60 -4.67
N GLY A 91 10.00 0.32 -3.61
CA GLY A 91 9.04 -0.77 -3.63
C GLY A 91 7.79 -0.39 -4.43
N LEU A 92 7.44 -1.19 -5.44
CA LEU A 92 6.22 -1.02 -6.25
C LEU A 92 4.95 -0.86 -5.39
N THR A 93 4.92 -1.54 -4.23
CA THR A 93 3.79 -1.51 -3.28
C THR A 93 3.55 -0.14 -2.63
N SER A 94 4.57 0.72 -2.57
CA SER A 94 4.45 2.09 -2.04
C SER A 94 3.59 2.96 -2.96
N GLU A 95 3.73 2.74 -4.26
CA GLU A 95 3.09 3.56 -5.29
C GLU A 95 1.66 3.13 -5.50
N THR A 96 1.42 1.82 -5.47
CA THR A 96 0.07 1.28 -5.47
C THR A 96 -0.71 1.77 -4.26
N ALA A 97 -0.10 1.86 -3.07
CA ALA A 97 -0.76 2.42 -1.88
C ALA A 97 -1.13 3.90 -2.05
N ALA A 98 -0.27 4.70 -2.70
CA ALA A 98 -0.56 6.09 -3.05
C ALA A 98 -1.76 6.19 -4.01
N LEU A 99 -1.78 5.40 -5.08
CA LEU A 99 -2.89 5.35 -6.03
C LEU A 99 -4.21 4.91 -5.37
N VAL A 100 -4.17 3.88 -4.53
CA VAL A 100 -5.34 3.42 -3.78
C VAL A 100 -5.86 4.51 -2.85
N THR A 101 -4.97 5.27 -2.21
CA THR A 101 -5.38 6.37 -1.31
C THR A 101 -6.10 7.49 -2.08
N ILE A 102 -5.62 7.85 -3.27
CA ILE A 102 -6.28 8.84 -4.15
C ILE A 102 -7.66 8.35 -4.57
N LEU A 103 -7.76 7.09 -5.02
CA LEU A 103 -9.04 6.49 -5.42
C LEU A 103 -10.02 6.43 -4.25
N THR A 104 -9.55 6.05 -3.08
CA THR A 104 -10.36 5.96 -1.86
C THR A 104 -10.89 7.35 -1.44
N GLY A 105 -10.08 8.40 -1.61
CA GLY A 105 -10.52 9.79 -1.44
C GLY A 105 -11.61 10.21 -2.44
N ALA A 106 -11.49 9.80 -3.71
CA ALA A 106 -12.53 10.05 -4.71
C ALA A 106 -13.85 9.31 -4.38
N LEU A 107 -13.76 8.07 -3.87
CA LEU A 107 -14.93 7.30 -3.43
C LEU A 107 -15.66 7.95 -2.25
N CYS A 108 -14.92 8.58 -1.34
CA CYS A 108 -15.52 9.35 -0.23
C CYS A 108 -16.38 10.49 -0.77
N TYR A 109 -15.91 11.19 -1.82
CA TYR A 109 -16.68 12.27 -2.44
C TYR A 109 -17.98 11.78 -3.08
N TRP A 110 -17.96 10.66 -3.80
CA TRP A 110 -19.17 10.07 -4.41
C TRP A 110 -20.17 9.48 -3.41
N GLY A 111 -19.88 9.54 -2.10
CA GLY A 111 -20.77 9.08 -1.04
C GLY A 111 -20.61 7.60 -0.67
N TYR A 112 -19.67 6.88 -1.29
CA TYR A 112 -19.36 5.48 -0.98
C TYR A 112 -18.40 5.37 0.22
N ILE A 113 -18.74 6.01 1.34
CA ILE A 113 -17.90 6.11 2.53
C ILE A 113 -17.56 4.73 3.10
N THR A 114 -18.54 3.84 3.20
CA THR A 114 -18.36 2.48 3.73
C THR A 114 -17.39 1.67 2.87
N LEU A 115 -17.47 1.83 1.55
CA LEU A 115 -16.59 1.15 0.60
C LEU A 115 -15.17 1.71 0.70
N ALA A 116 -15.04 3.04 0.79
CA ALA A 116 -13.76 3.69 0.98
C ALA A 116 -13.07 3.24 2.27
N LEU A 117 -13.80 3.17 3.39
CA LEU A 117 -13.29 2.64 4.66
C LEU A 117 -12.84 1.19 4.52
N ALA A 118 -13.66 0.33 3.91
CA ALA A 118 -13.31 -1.08 3.72
C ALA A 118 -12.01 -1.24 2.91
N ILE A 119 -11.87 -0.53 1.79
CA ILE A 119 -10.65 -0.54 0.97
C ILE A 119 -9.45 -0.02 1.78
N GLY A 120 -9.62 1.08 2.51
CA GLY A 120 -8.57 1.65 3.35
C GLY A 120 -8.06 0.65 4.39
N VAL A 121 -8.97 -0.01 5.12
CA VAL A 121 -8.64 -1.03 6.12
C VAL A 121 -7.96 -2.25 5.48
N ILE A 122 -8.49 -2.76 4.37
CA ILE A 122 -7.87 -3.89 3.63
C ILE A 122 -6.44 -3.52 3.20
N THR A 123 -6.24 -2.29 2.74
CA THR A 123 -4.92 -1.79 2.33
C THR A 123 -3.95 -1.75 3.52
N ILE A 124 -4.40 -1.25 4.68
CA ILE A 124 -3.62 -1.23 5.93
C ILE A 124 -3.22 -2.65 6.33
N VAL A 125 -4.17 -3.60 6.31
CA VAL A 125 -3.92 -5.00 6.64
C VAL A 125 -2.88 -5.61 5.70
N LEU A 126 -3.07 -5.50 4.38
CA LEU A 126 -2.12 -6.01 3.40
C LEU A 126 -0.72 -5.43 3.59
N LEU A 127 -0.62 -4.14 3.89
CA LEU A 127 0.66 -3.49 4.12
C LEU A 127 1.31 -3.99 5.42
N SER A 128 0.51 -4.26 6.45
CA SER A 128 0.98 -4.83 7.72
C SER A 128 1.56 -6.23 7.56
N LEU A 129 0.89 -7.11 6.80
CA LEU A 129 1.39 -8.48 6.58
C LEU A 129 2.77 -8.49 5.92
N LYS A 130 3.01 -7.59 4.97
CA LYS A 130 4.31 -7.49 4.29
C LYS A 130 5.44 -7.20 5.27
N VAL A 131 5.21 -6.34 6.26
CA VAL A 131 6.20 -5.98 7.29
C VAL A 131 6.53 -7.16 8.19
N GLU A 132 5.50 -7.89 8.59
CA GLU A 132 5.64 -9.06 9.44
C GLU A 132 6.43 -10.17 8.73
N MET A 133 6.16 -10.37 7.44
CA MET A 133 6.93 -11.29 6.59
C MET A 133 8.39 -10.85 6.42
N ASP A 134 8.67 -9.57 6.14
CA ASP A 134 10.05 -9.08 6.00
C ASP A 134 10.82 -9.22 7.31
N THR A 135 10.18 -8.92 8.44
CA THR A 135 10.75 -9.10 9.78
C THR A 135 11.03 -10.57 10.09
N PHE A 136 10.09 -11.46 9.74
CA PHE A 136 10.25 -12.90 9.90
C PHE A 136 11.42 -13.43 9.07
N VAL A 137 11.49 -13.06 7.79
CA VAL A 137 12.59 -13.44 6.89
C VAL A 137 13.93 -12.89 7.36
N ARG A 138 13.99 -11.66 7.89
CA ARG A 138 15.21 -11.09 8.48
C ARG A 138 15.69 -11.81 9.74
N ARG A 139 14.78 -12.45 10.48
CA ARG A 139 15.12 -13.28 11.65
C ARG A 139 15.58 -14.68 11.28
N ILE A 140 15.34 -15.13 10.04
CA ILE A 140 15.82 -16.43 9.56
C ILE A 140 17.33 -16.33 9.31
N THR A 141 18.08 -17.16 10.03
CA THR A 141 19.54 -17.24 9.90
C THR A 141 19.91 -18.14 8.72
N ARG A 142 21.11 -17.97 8.13
CA ARG A 142 21.60 -18.88 7.07
C ARG A 142 21.65 -20.35 7.53
N GLU A 143 21.89 -20.58 8.81
CA GLU A 143 21.88 -21.91 9.43
C GLU A 143 20.47 -22.51 9.44
N ASP A 144 19.44 -21.73 9.77
CA ASP A 144 18.04 -22.17 9.76
C ASP A 144 17.59 -22.58 8.34
N VAL A 145 17.99 -21.81 7.33
CA VAL A 145 17.71 -22.15 5.92
C VAL A 145 18.40 -23.47 5.55
N ARG A 146 19.66 -23.65 5.95
CA ARG A 146 20.43 -24.87 5.63
C ARG A 146 19.85 -26.09 6.34
N ALA A 147 19.46 -25.96 7.60
CA ALA A 147 18.83 -27.02 8.38
C ALA A 147 17.47 -27.41 7.78
N THR A 148 16.65 -26.41 7.39
CA THR A 148 15.37 -26.65 6.72
C THR A 148 15.56 -27.34 5.37
N LEU A 149 16.56 -26.93 4.59
CA LEU A 149 16.88 -27.58 3.32
C LEU A 149 17.34 -29.02 3.51
N GLN A 150 18.23 -29.29 4.49
CA GLN A 150 18.69 -30.64 4.79
C GLN A 150 17.53 -31.53 5.25
N PHE A 151 16.66 -31.01 6.13
CA PHE A 151 15.47 -31.73 6.56
C PHE A 151 14.50 -32.02 5.39
N ALA A 152 14.31 -31.04 4.49
CA ALA A 152 13.50 -31.22 3.29
C ALA A 152 14.10 -32.28 2.35
N VAL A 153 15.42 -32.28 2.15
CA VAL A 153 16.11 -33.31 1.35
C VAL A 153 15.96 -34.70 1.99
N ILE A 154 16.15 -34.82 3.30
CA ILE A 154 16.00 -36.10 4.00
C ILE A 154 14.55 -36.60 3.88
N THR A 155 13.56 -35.74 4.12
CA THR A 155 12.15 -36.14 4.17
C THR A 155 11.54 -36.35 2.78
N ALA A 156 11.89 -35.51 1.81
CA ALA A 156 11.29 -35.54 0.47
C ALA A 156 12.06 -36.40 -0.53
N ILE A 157 13.36 -36.62 -0.33
CA ILE A 157 14.21 -37.39 -1.26
C ILE A 157 14.66 -38.70 -0.61
N VAL A 158 15.31 -38.63 0.56
CA VAL A 158 15.92 -39.83 1.17
C VAL A 158 14.86 -40.80 1.71
N LEU A 159 13.85 -40.32 2.42
CA LEU A 159 12.80 -41.14 3.02
C LEU A 159 11.98 -41.96 1.99
N PRO A 160 11.48 -41.39 0.88
CA PRO A 160 10.77 -42.19 -0.13
C PRO A 160 11.67 -43.13 -0.92
N LEU A 161 12.97 -42.85 -1.01
CA LEU A 161 13.95 -43.75 -1.62
C LEU A 161 14.40 -44.87 -0.68
N LEU A 162 14.11 -44.76 0.62
CA LEU A 162 14.41 -45.82 1.57
C LEU A 162 13.46 -47.01 1.34
N PRO A 163 13.99 -48.22 1.11
CA PRO A 163 13.17 -49.40 0.89
C PRO A 163 12.36 -49.67 2.16
N ASN A 164 11.05 -49.56 2.03
CA ASN A 164 10.07 -49.77 3.10
C ASN A 164 10.01 -51.26 3.45
N ARG A 165 10.99 -51.75 4.24
CA ARG A 165 10.98 -53.11 4.77
C ARG A 165 10.39 -53.09 6.17
N THR A 166 9.10 -53.41 6.25
CA THR A 166 8.46 -53.96 7.44
C THR A 166 9.13 -55.30 7.76
N PHE A 167 9.74 -55.40 8.94
CA PHE A 167 10.10 -56.68 9.56
C PHE A 167 8.88 -57.31 10.22
#